data_AF-A0A6I5CI05-F1
#
_entry.id   AF-A0A6I5CI05-F1
#
_cell.length_a   1.000
_cell.length_b   1.000
_cell.length_c   1.000
_cell.angle_alpha   90.00
_cell.angle_beta   90.00
_cell.angle_gamma   90.00
#
_symmetry.space_group_name_H-M   'P 1'
#
loop_
_entity.id
_entity.type
_entity.pdbx_description
1 polymer ?
#
loop_
_entity_poly.entity_id
_entity_poly.type
_entity_poly.pdbx_seq_one_letter_code
_entity_poly.pdbx_strand_id
1 'polypeptide(L)'
;GPQPPLGFPARLSSGTPAQPAAGPRPQPALGPPSHGPLRVIAPPAQLPATTPWFVGRDQQLGALNALLTRRQSDTASVSIGVLHGLREVGKTALAVRWAHQRHEAFPDGQLYADLQGGSGRPVPAATVLTRFLRSLGVPDAWVPGTCEEAAALFRSMVAGRRFLVLLDDAADAAQVRSLLPGTPGNLVL
;
A
#
# COMPACT_ATOMS: atom_id res chain seq x y z
N GLY A 1 32.39 -74.01 52.63
CA GLY A 1 31.47 -75.04 52.10
C GLY A 1 30.44 -74.37 51.20
N PRO A 2 30.11 -74.94 50.04
CA PRO A 2 29.84 -74.20 48.80
C PRO A 2 28.52 -74.59 48.08
N GLN A 3 28.32 -74.03 46.88
CA GLN A 3 27.52 -74.52 45.72
C GLN A 3 26.01 -74.18 45.71
N PRO A 4 25.34 -74.04 44.53
CA PRO A 4 25.57 -74.79 43.27
C PRO A 4 25.36 -73.97 41.95
N PRO A 5 25.14 -74.58 40.76
CA PRO A 5 26.05 -75.46 40.03
C PRO A 5 26.20 -75.10 38.52
N LEU A 6 27.25 -75.70 37.91
CA LEU A 6 27.32 -76.39 36.61
C LEU A 6 26.48 -75.90 35.41
N GLY A 7 27.16 -75.68 34.27
CA GLY A 7 26.50 -75.84 32.97
C GLY A 7 27.18 -75.29 31.69
N PHE A 8 28.37 -75.81 31.33
CA PHE A 8 28.77 -76.23 29.95
C PHE A 8 28.70 -75.25 28.73
N PRO A 9 29.28 -75.58 27.55
CA PRO A 9 30.39 -74.79 27.00
C PRO A 9 30.16 -74.14 25.63
N ALA A 10 31.15 -73.31 25.25
CA ALA A 10 31.70 -73.06 23.91
C ALA A 10 30.73 -72.80 22.74
N ARG A 11 30.88 -71.62 22.11
CA ARG A 11 30.97 -71.48 20.65
C ARG A 11 31.57 -70.14 20.22
N LEU A 12 32.73 -70.25 19.57
CA LEU A 12 33.16 -69.59 18.33
C LEU A 12 32.92 -68.07 18.14
N SER A 13 34.05 -67.36 18.08
CA SER A 13 34.43 -66.33 17.11
C SER A 13 33.35 -65.70 16.25
N SER A 14 33.22 -64.37 16.37
CA SER A 14 33.50 -63.45 15.26
C SER A 14 33.54 -62.04 15.81
N GLY A 15 34.69 -61.38 15.67
CA GLY A 15 34.83 -59.96 15.99
C GLY A 15 33.90 -59.14 15.10
N THR A 16 33.02 -58.36 15.73
CA THR A 16 32.23 -57.33 15.07
C THR A 16 33.19 -56.22 14.62
N PRO A 17 33.21 -55.82 13.34
CA PRO A 17 33.97 -54.64 12.94
C PRO A 17 33.38 -53.39 13.60
N ALA A 18 34.27 -52.56 14.15
CA ALA A 18 33.94 -51.28 14.75
C ALA A 18 33.12 -50.43 13.78
N GLN A 19 31.92 -50.05 14.22
CA GLN A 19 31.03 -49.14 13.51
C GLN A 19 31.66 -47.73 13.55
N PRO A 20 31.95 -47.09 12.41
CA PRO A 20 32.47 -45.73 12.42
C PRO A 20 31.41 -44.78 12.99
N ALA A 21 31.81 -44.01 14.01
CA ALA A 21 31.00 -42.96 14.58
C ALA A 21 30.54 -42.00 13.48
N ALA A 22 29.23 -41.90 13.29
CA ALA A 22 28.63 -40.95 12.37
C ALA A 22 28.99 -39.53 12.84
N GLY A 23 29.84 -38.84 12.08
CA GLY A 23 30.11 -37.42 12.28
C GLY A 23 28.83 -36.59 12.18
N PRO A 24 28.80 -35.38 12.75
CA PRO A 24 27.63 -34.53 12.74
C PRO A 24 27.18 -34.28 11.29
N ARG A 25 25.93 -34.63 11.00
CA ARG A 25 25.31 -34.37 9.69
C ARG A 25 25.38 -32.86 9.42
N PRO A 26 25.80 -32.41 8.23
CA PRO A 26 25.70 -31.00 7.88
C PRO A 26 24.22 -30.60 7.96
N GLN A 27 23.91 -29.66 8.86
CA GLN A 27 22.60 -29.02 8.88
C GLN A 27 22.41 -28.34 7.51
N PRO A 28 21.23 -28.46 6.87
CA PRO A 28 20.96 -27.69 5.68
C PRO A 28 21.14 -26.22 6.04
N ALA A 29 22.15 -25.58 5.45
CA ALA A 29 22.30 -24.14 5.54
C ALA A 29 20.94 -23.53 5.18
N LEU A 30 20.38 -22.71 6.07
CA LEU A 30 19.26 -21.85 5.69
C LEU A 30 19.74 -21.10 4.44
N GLY A 31 19.20 -21.48 3.28
CA GLY A 31 19.35 -20.68 2.08
C GLY A 31 18.88 -19.25 2.39
N PRO A 32 19.34 -18.26 1.62
CA PRO A 32 18.82 -16.90 1.76
C PRO A 32 17.28 -16.97 1.76
N PRO A 33 16.60 -16.17 2.60
CA PRO A 33 15.15 -16.21 2.67
C PRO A 33 14.61 -16.09 1.23
N SER A 34 13.93 -17.13 0.79
CA SER A 34 13.19 -17.12 -0.47
C SER A 34 12.15 -16.03 -0.32
N HIS A 35 12.47 -14.83 -0.81
CA HIS A 35 11.50 -13.76 -0.93
C HIS A 35 10.46 -14.32 -1.89
N GLY A 36 9.29 -14.69 -1.35
CA GLY A 36 8.17 -15.14 -2.15
C GLY A 36 7.94 -14.13 -3.29
N PRO A 37 7.43 -14.57 -4.45
CA PRO A 37 7.26 -13.69 -5.60
C PRO A 37 6.55 -12.43 -5.13
N LEU A 38 7.17 -11.27 -5.38
CA LEU A 38 6.59 -9.96 -5.09
C LEU A 38 5.15 -10.00 -5.60
N ARG A 39 4.18 -9.96 -4.69
CA ARG A 39 2.76 -9.88 -5.10
C ARG A 39 2.66 -8.67 -6.01
N VAL A 40 2.26 -8.88 -7.26
CA VAL A 40 1.88 -7.77 -8.14
C VAL A 40 0.63 -7.19 -7.50
N ILE A 41 0.81 -6.13 -6.71
CA ILE A 41 -0.30 -5.42 -6.11
C ILE A 41 -0.94 -4.66 -7.26
N ALA A 42 -2.17 -5.05 -7.59
CA ALA A 42 -2.96 -4.32 -8.57
C ALA A 42 -3.02 -2.83 -8.17
N PRO A 43 -3.01 -1.91 -9.14
CA PRO A 43 -3.21 -0.49 -8.88
C PRO A 43 -4.37 -0.24 -7.91
N PRO A 44 -4.20 0.61 -6.88
CA PRO A 44 -5.29 0.96 -5.98
C PRO A 44 -6.50 1.50 -6.75
N ALA A 45 -7.70 1.03 -6.42
CA ALA A 45 -8.97 1.51 -6.99
C ALA A 45 -9.93 1.84 -5.83
N GLN A 46 -9.66 2.94 -5.14
CA GLN A 46 -10.31 3.27 -3.85
C GLN A 46 -11.55 4.16 -3.97
N LEU A 47 -11.94 4.55 -5.19
CA LEU A 47 -13.04 5.47 -5.39
C LEU A 47 -14.37 4.87 -4.90
N PRO A 48 -15.18 5.63 -4.13
CA PRO A 48 -16.54 5.23 -3.81
C PRO A 48 -17.38 5.00 -5.06
N ALA A 49 -18.51 4.29 -4.89
CA ALA A 49 -19.47 4.14 -5.97
C ALA A 49 -20.01 5.50 -6.43
N THR A 50 -20.16 5.67 -7.74
CA THR A 50 -20.82 6.85 -8.33
C THR A 50 -22.33 6.79 -8.09
N THR A 51 -22.95 7.95 -7.90
CA THR A 51 -24.41 8.07 -7.86
C THR A 51 -25.00 8.08 -9.28
N PRO A 52 -26.17 7.45 -9.51
CA PRO A 52 -26.76 7.35 -10.86
C PRO A 52 -27.39 8.67 -11.33
N TRP A 53 -27.85 9.53 -10.41
CA TRP A 53 -28.52 10.79 -10.74
C TRP A 53 -27.54 11.96 -10.62
N PHE A 54 -27.16 12.53 -11.76
CA PHE A 54 -26.24 13.67 -11.84
C PHE A 54 -26.59 14.54 -13.06
N VAL A 55 -26.97 15.80 -12.83
CA VAL A 55 -27.46 16.72 -13.87
C VAL A 55 -26.75 18.08 -13.76
N GLY A 56 -26.43 18.70 -14.90
CA GLY A 56 -26.11 20.15 -14.98
C GLY A 56 -24.74 20.57 -14.46
N ARG A 57 -23.67 19.83 -14.79
CA ARG A 57 -22.30 20.06 -14.26
C ARG A 57 -21.21 20.05 -15.33
N ASP A 58 -21.58 20.27 -16.58
CA ASP A 58 -20.66 20.17 -17.72
C ASP A 58 -19.53 21.20 -17.65
N GLN A 59 -19.81 22.39 -17.11
CA GLN A 59 -18.78 23.41 -16.91
C GLN A 59 -17.70 22.97 -15.90
N GLN A 60 -18.11 22.40 -14.76
CA GLN A 60 -17.19 21.92 -13.73
C GLN A 60 -16.41 20.69 -14.22
N LEU A 61 -17.05 19.78 -14.95
CA LEU A 61 -16.37 18.68 -15.63
C LEU A 61 -15.36 19.20 -16.65
N GLY A 62 -15.72 20.23 -17.41
CA GLY A 62 -14.81 20.92 -18.34
C GLY A 62 -13.58 21.51 -17.64
N ALA A 63 -13.76 22.13 -16.47
CA ALA A 63 -12.67 22.65 -15.66
C ALA A 63 -11.72 21.55 -15.17
N LEU A 64 -12.26 20.42 -14.69
CA LEU A 64 -11.46 19.26 -14.29
C LEU A 64 -10.71 18.65 -15.48
N ASN A 65 -11.32 18.64 -16.66
CA ASN A 65 -10.68 18.20 -17.90
C ASN A 65 -9.52 19.10 -18.29
N ALA A 66 -9.72 20.41 -18.24
CA ALA A 66 -8.66 21.39 -18.52
C ALA A 66 -7.49 21.26 -17.53
N LEU A 67 -7.80 20.92 -16.27
CA LEU A 67 -6.78 20.63 -15.27
C LEU A 67 -5.97 19.38 -15.64
N LEU A 68 -6.64 18.28 -16.00
CA LEU A 68 -5.97 17.07 -16.47
C LEU A 68 -5.13 17.30 -17.74
N THR A 69 -5.58 18.14 -18.66
CA THR A 69 -4.80 18.52 -19.85
C THR A 69 -3.56 19.33 -19.46
N ARG A 70 -3.68 20.31 -18.55
CA ARG A 70 -2.53 21.07 -18.06
C ARG A 70 -1.48 20.19 -17.38
N ARG A 71 -1.89 19.20 -16.59
CA ARG A 71 -0.99 18.20 -16.00
C ARG A 71 -0.17 17.44 -17.05
N GLN A 72 -0.70 17.22 -18.25
CA GLN A 72 0.02 16.52 -19.31
C GLN A 72 1.08 17.41 -19.97
N SER A 73 0.88 18.73 -19.95
CA SER A 73 1.81 19.71 -20.50
C SER A 73 2.86 20.19 -19.49
N ASP A 74 2.51 20.27 -18.20
CA ASP A 74 3.39 20.72 -17.13
C ASP A 74 4.03 19.52 -16.41
N THR A 75 5.35 19.41 -16.54
CA THR A 75 6.15 18.37 -15.90
C THR A 75 6.93 18.88 -14.69
N ALA A 76 6.76 20.14 -14.30
CA ALA A 76 7.52 20.74 -13.21
C ALA A 76 6.84 20.59 -11.85
N SER A 77 5.51 20.46 -11.81
CA SER A 77 4.76 20.51 -10.56
C SER A 77 3.59 19.53 -10.47
N VAL A 78 3.15 19.24 -9.24
CA VAL A 78 1.91 18.50 -9.00
C VAL A 78 0.71 19.39 -9.36
N SER A 79 -0.23 18.84 -10.14
CA SER A 79 -1.47 19.54 -10.43
C SER A 79 -2.46 19.38 -9.28
N ILE A 80 -3.02 20.49 -8.79
CA ILE A 80 -3.99 20.51 -7.68
C ILE A 80 -5.25 21.21 -8.14
N GLY A 81 -6.39 20.55 -8.00
CA GLY A 81 -7.73 21.13 -8.14
C GLY A 81 -8.41 21.20 -6.79
N VAL A 82 -9.26 22.21 -6.59
CA VAL A 82 -10.05 22.34 -5.35
C VAL A 82 -11.51 22.55 -5.73
N LEU A 83 -12.38 21.63 -5.29
CA LEU A 83 -13.83 21.76 -5.46
C LEU A 83 -14.44 22.36 -4.19
N HIS A 84 -14.77 23.65 -4.21
CA HIS A 84 -15.38 24.37 -3.08
C HIS A 84 -16.83 24.82 -3.39
N GLY A 85 -17.57 25.21 -2.34
CA GLY A 85 -19.00 25.55 -2.41
C GLY A 85 -19.79 25.04 -1.18
N LEU A 86 -21.10 25.20 -1.16
CA LEU A 86 -21.93 24.78 -0.02
C LEU A 86 -21.89 23.25 0.18
N ARG A 87 -22.11 22.81 1.43
CA ARG A 87 -22.36 21.39 1.72
C ARG A 87 -23.59 20.94 0.91
N GLU A 88 -23.65 19.65 0.56
CA GLU A 88 -24.76 19.02 -0.18
C GLU A 88 -24.89 19.36 -1.67
N VAL A 89 -24.06 20.25 -2.22
CA VAL A 89 -24.04 20.52 -3.66
C VAL A 89 -23.52 19.31 -4.47
N GLY A 90 -23.07 18.23 -3.83
CA GLY A 90 -22.65 17.00 -4.54
C GLY A 90 -21.29 17.16 -5.24
N LYS A 91 -20.33 17.85 -4.60
CA LYS A 91 -18.97 18.00 -5.11
C LYS A 91 -18.20 16.68 -5.09
N THR A 92 -18.35 15.93 -4.00
CA THR A 92 -17.84 14.56 -3.88
C THR A 92 -18.36 13.70 -5.01
N ALA A 93 -19.67 13.71 -5.27
CA ALA A 93 -20.28 12.95 -6.37
C ALA A 93 -19.71 13.37 -7.74
N LEU A 94 -19.51 14.67 -7.98
CA LEU A 94 -18.86 15.19 -9.19
C LEU A 94 -17.41 14.67 -9.32
N ALA A 95 -16.60 14.80 -8.27
CA ALA A 95 -15.20 14.43 -8.28
C ALA A 95 -15.02 12.92 -8.46
N VAL A 96 -15.78 12.11 -7.72
CA VAL A 96 -15.79 10.64 -7.85
C VAL A 96 -16.22 10.21 -9.25
N ARG A 97 -17.30 10.80 -9.81
CA ARG A 97 -17.75 10.49 -11.17
C ARG A 97 -16.68 10.84 -12.21
N TRP A 98 -16.10 12.02 -12.11
CA TRP A 98 -15.02 12.45 -13.01
C TRP A 98 -13.80 11.52 -12.91
N ALA A 99 -13.44 11.15 -11.69
CA ALA A 99 -12.33 10.26 -11.39
C ALA A 99 -12.53 8.88 -12.03
N HIS A 100 -13.72 8.28 -11.89
CA HIS A 100 -14.08 7.03 -12.57
C HIS A 100 -13.94 7.15 -14.10
N GLN A 101 -14.45 8.23 -14.69
CA GLN A 101 -14.38 8.47 -16.13
C GLN A 101 -12.95 8.66 -16.67
N ARG A 102 -11.99 8.99 -15.79
CA ARG A 102 -10.60 9.30 -16.16
C ARG A 102 -9.59 8.30 -15.61
N HIS A 103 -10.03 7.12 -15.19
CA HIS A 103 -9.15 6.06 -14.69
C HIS A 103 -7.98 5.76 -15.63
N GLU A 104 -8.19 5.73 -16.95
CA GLU A 104 -7.12 5.46 -17.94
C GLU A 104 -5.97 6.48 -17.91
N ALA A 105 -6.23 7.71 -17.45
CA ALA A 105 -5.18 8.72 -17.31
C ALA A 105 -4.28 8.49 -16.09
N PHE A 106 -4.67 7.58 -15.19
CA PHE A 106 -4.00 7.24 -13.93
C PHE A 106 -3.76 5.72 -13.83
N PRO A 107 -2.89 5.16 -14.68
CA PRO A 107 -2.67 3.71 -14.75
C PRO A 107 -2.07 3.13 -13.47
N ASP A 108 -1.45 3.96 -12.63
CA ASP A 108 -0.87 3.52 -11.35
C ASP A 108 -1.91 3.43 -10.23
N GLY A 109 -3.09 4.01 -10.42
CA GLY A 109 -4.25 3.86 -9.55
C GLY A 109 -4.85 5.17 -9.05
N GLN A 110 -5.84 5.00 -8.20
CA GLN A 110 -6.67 6.05 -7.63
C GLN A 110 -6.78 5.84 -6.12
N LEU A 111 -6.37 6.87 -5.37
CA LEU A 111 -6.41 6.92 -3.92
C LEU A 111 -7.54 7.85 -3.47
N TYR A 112 -8.28 7.45 -2.45
CA TYR A 112 -9.39 8.24 -1.90
C TYR A 112 -9.32 8.32 -0.39
N ALA A 113 -9.57 9.51 0.16
CA ALA A 113 -9.71 9.72 1.59
C ALA A 113 -10.81 10.72 1.89
N ASP A 114 -11.79 10.31 2.70
CA ASP A 114 -12.66 11.22 3.44
C ASP A 114 -11.90 11.74 4.68
N LEU A 115 -11.64 13.04 4.70
CA LEU A 115 -10.86 13.72 5.72
C LEU A 115 -11.66 14.11 6.97
N GLN A 116 -12.98 13.87 7.01
CA GLN A 116 -13.82 13.99 8.22
C GLN A 116 -14.47 12.67 8.67
N GLY A 117 -14.23 11.60 7.91
CA GLY A 117 -14.52 10.21 8.28
C GLY A 117 -15.98 9.97 8.65
N GLY A 118 -16.93 10.63 7.97
CA GLY A 118 -18.38 10.55 8.19
C GLY A 118 -18.90 10.97 9.59
N SER A 119 -18.02 11.22 10.55
CA SER A 119 -18.34 11.50 11.96
C SER A 119 -18.21 12.98 12.33
N GLY A 120 -17.81 13.82 11.37
CA GLY A 120 -17.55 15.25 11.57
C GLY A 120 -16.27 15.56 12.33
N ARG A 121 -15.40 14.56 12.57
CA ARG A 121 -14.10 14.75 13.20
C ARG A 121 -12.98 14.61 12.16
N PRO A 122 -12.10 15.62 12.02
CA PRO A 122 -10.99 15.55 11.09
C PRO A 122 -10.11 14.31 11.32
N VAL A 123 -9.85 13.56 10.25
CA VAL A 123 -8.96 12.40 10.26
C VAL A 123 -7.51 12.90 10.22
N PRO A 124 -6.63 12.49 11.15
CA PRO A 124 -5.23 12.90 11.12
C PRO A 124 -4.55 12.50 9.80
N ALA A 125 -3.72 13.40 9.23
CA ALA A 125 -3.01 13.13 7.98
C ALA A 125 -2.13 11.86 8.06
N ALA A 126 -1.49 11.61 9.20
CA ALA A 126 -0.73 10.38 9.45
C ALA A 126 -1.57 9.11 9.24
N THR A 127 -2.82 9.11 9.73
CA THR A 127 -3.74 7.98 9.55
C THR A 127 -4.07 7.74 8.09
N VAL A 128 -4.27 8.82 7.31
CA VAL A 128 -4.54 8.74 5.88
C VAL A 128 -3.30 8.23 5.12
N LEU A 129 -2.11 8.74 5.44
CA LEU A 129 -0.84 8.29 4.87
C LEU A 129 -0.61 6.79 5.10
N THR A 130 -0.83 6.30 6.32
CA THR A 130 -0.73 4.87 6.63
C THR A 130 -1.66 4.03 5.76
N ARG A 131 -2.91 4.49 5.53
CA ARG A 131 -3.86 3.79 4.64
C ARG A 131 -3.40 3.79 3.18
N PHE A 132 -2.89 4.92 2.69
CA PHE A 132 -2.33 5.01 1.34
C PHE A 132 -1.12 4.11 1.16
N LEU A 133 -0.16 4.16 2.08
CA LEU A 133 1.05 3.33 2.05
C LEU A 133 0.72 1.83 2.01
N ARG A 134 -0.20 1.37 2.87
CA ARG A 134 -0.71 -0.01 2.85
C ARG A 134 -1.29 -0.40 1.49
N SER A 135 -2.04 0.53 0.88
CA SER A 135 -2.69 0.29 -0.41
C SER A 135 -1.70 0.28 -1.57
N LEU A 136 -0.60 1.02 -1.44
CA LEU A 136 0.56 0.98 -2.34
C LEU A 136 1.45 -0.25 -2.10
N GLY A 137 1.12 -1.08 -1.11
CA GLY A 137 1.81 -2.34 -0.82
C GLY A 137 2.91 -2.28 0.21
N VAL A 138 3.05 -1.17 0.92
CA VAL A 138 4.01 -1.04 2.03
C VAL A 138 3.51 -1.90 3.20
N PRO A 139 4.30 -2.88 3.66
CA PRO A 139 3.95 -3.67 4.85
C PRO A 139 3.85 -2.78 6.09
N ASP A 140 2.94 -3.12 7.01
CA ASP A 140 2.74 -2.36 8.25
C ASP A 140 4.02 -2.15 9.07
N ALA A 141 4.91 -3.15 9.07
CA ALA A 141 6.19 -3.08 9.76
C ALA A 141 7.14 -2.00 9.19
N TRP A 142 6.87 -1.51 7.98
CA TRP A 142 7.69 -0.52 7.27
C TRP A 142 7.01 0.86 7.24
N VAL A 143 5.79 0.98 7.77
CA VAL A 143 5.11 2.27 7.88
C VAL A 143 5.75 3.06 9.03
N PRO A 144 6.30 4.26 8.76
CA PRO A 144 6.92 5.06 9.81
C PRO A 144 5.93 5.51 10.88
N GLY A 145 6.42 5.73 12.09
CA GLY A 145 5.59 6.16 13.22
C GLY A 145 5.21 7.64 13.18
N THR A 146 5.97 8.47 12.46
CA THR A 146 5.73 9.91 12.37
C THR A 146 5.03 10.30 11.06
N CYS A 147 4.28 11.40 11.10
CA CYS A 147 3.57 11.93 9.92
C CYS A 147 4.56 12.34 8.82
N GLU A 148 5.68 12.97 9.19
CA GLU A 148 6.67 13.50 8.24
C GLU A 148 7.37 12.38 7.47
N GLU A 149 7.80 11.33 8.17
CA GLU A 149 8.42 10.16 7.56
C GLU A 149 7.42 9.40 6.67
N ALA A 150 6.17 9.23 7.13
CA ALA A 150 5.12 8.62 6.33
C ALA A 150 4.83 9.43 5.04
N ALA A 151 4.86 10.76 5.12
CA ALA A 151 4.69 11.63 3.97
C ALA A 151 5.89 11.53 3.00
N ALA A 152 7.11 11.43 3.52
CA ALA A 152 8.31 11.23 2.71
C ALA A 152 8.31 9.87 1.99
N LEU A 153 7.91 8.81 2.68
CA LEU A 153 7.75 7.49 2.08
C LEU A 153 6.64 7.50 1.02
N PHE A 154 5.51 8.15 1.30
CA PHE A 154 4.42 8.29 0.34
C PHE A 154 4.88 8.97 -0.95
N ARG A 155 5.57 10.12 -0.85
CA ARG A 155 6.15 10.81 -2.01
C ARG A 155 7.11 9.93 -2.81
N SER A 156 7.89 9.09 -2.13
CA SER A 156 8.81 8.14 -2.77
C SER A 156 8.05 7.04 -3.52
N MET A 157 6.96 6.51 -2.95
CA MET A 157 6.16 5.45 -3.56
C MET A 157 5.37 5.88 -4.79
N VAL A 158 5.05 7.18 -4.91
CA VAL A 158 4.28 7.76 -6.01
C VAL A 158 5.16 8.54 -7.01
N ALA A 159 6.46 8.65 -6.74
CA ALA A 159 7.40 9.31 -7.64
C ALA A 159 7.51 8.56 -8.98
N GLY A 160 7.49 9.30 -10.08
CA GLY A 160 7.55 8.72 -11.44
C GLY A 160 6.29 7.94 -11.86
N ARG A 161 5.24 7.98 -11.05
CA ARG A 161 3.96 7.29 -11.27
C ARG A 161 2.84 8.30 -11.49
N ARG A 162 1.72 7.83 -12.01
CA ARG A 162 0.54 8.64 -12.33
C ARG A 162 -0.66 8.19 -11.51
N PHE A 163 -0.79 8.79 -10.34
CA PHE A 163 -1.94 8.61 -9.45
C PHE A 163 -2.92 9.77 -9.54
N LEU A 164 -4.18 9.43 -9.30
CA LEU A 164 -5.19 10.39 -8.84
C LEU A 164 -5.36 10.26 -7.33
N VAL A 165 -5.23 11.36 -6.60
CA VAL A 165 -5.49 11.43 -5.16
C VAL A 165 -6.70 12.31 -4.94
N LEU A 166 -7.80 11.74 -4.48
CA LEU A 166 -9.03 12.45 -4.16
C LEU A 166 -9.16 12.62 -2.64
N LEU A 167 -9.08 13.87 -2.18
CA LEU A 167 -9.12 14.26 -0.78
C LEU A 167 -10.43 14.99 -0.50
N ASP A 168 -11.38 14.28 0.09
CA ASP A 168 -12.74 14.77 0.30
C ASP A 168 -12.92 15.37 1.70
N ASP A 169 -13.77 16.39 1.81
CA ASP A 169 -14.11 17.08 3.08
C ASP A 169 -12.92 17.59 3.91
N ALA A 170 -11.85 18.06 3.26
CA ALA A 170 -10.69 18.66 3.92
C ALA A 170 -11.08 19.75 4.93
N ALA A 171 -10.60 19.63 6.17
CA ALA A 171 -10.88 20.60 7.22
C ALA A 171 -10.02 21.87 7.06
N ASP A 172 -8.76 21.70 6.67
CA ASP A 172 -7.79 22.78 6.48
C ASP A 172 -6.70 22.41 5.46
N ALA A 173 -5.91 23.42 5.07
CA ALA A 173 -4.84 23.25 4.10
C ALA A 173 -3.61 22.49 4.64
N ALA A 174 -3.37 22.48 5.96
CA ALA A 174 -2.24 21.77 6.56
C ALA A 174 -2.42 20.25 6.47
N GLN A 175 -3.66 19.79 6.65
CA GLN A 175 -4.06 18.40 6.44
C GLN A 175 -3.75 17.95 5.00
N VAL A 176 -4.10 18.78 4.01
CA VAL A 176 -3.88 18.47 2.58
C VAL A 176 -2.39 18.49 2.22
N ARG A 177 -1.61 19.47 2.71
CA ARG A 177 -0.18 19.61 2.38
C ARG A 177 0.64 18.35 2.66
N SER A 178 0.34 17.66 3.76
CA SER A 178 1.04 16.43 4.15
C SER A 178 0.72 15.25 3.23
N LEU A 179 -0.39 15.30 2.51
CA LEU A 179 -0.89 14.26 1.61
C LEU A 179 -0.52 14.50 0.15
N LEU A 180 0.26 15.53 -0.15
CA LEU A 180 0.64 15.84 -1.52
C LEU A 180 1.78 14.93 -2.01
N PRO A 181 1.64 14.33 -3.21
CA PRO A 181 2.64 13.42 -3.79
C PRO A 181 3.93 14.11 -4.23
N GLY A 182 3.94 15.46 -4.29
CA GLY A 182 5.14 16.29 -4.49
C GLY A 182 5.87 16.12 -5.84
N THR A 183 5.32 15.31 -6.74
CA THR A 183 5.94 14.94 -8.02
C THR A 183 4.99 15.20 -9.19
N PRO A 184 5.54 15.59 -10.35
CA PRO A 184 4.75 15.82 -11.56
C PRO A 184 4.10 14.53 -12.05
N GLY A 185 3.05 14.67 -12.86
CA GLY A 185 2.30 13.54 -13.41
C GLY A 185 1.16 13.03 -12.53
N ASN A 186 1.18 13.34 -11.22
CA ASN A 186 0.07 13.09 -10.29
C ASN A 186 -0.97 14.24 -10.32
N LEU A 187 -2.22 13.91 -9.99
CA LEU A 187 -3.30 14.88 -9.80
C LEU A 187 -3.89 14.74 -8.40
N VAL A 188 -4.06 15.88 -7.71
CA VAL A 188 -4.81 15.95 -6.44
C VAL A 188 -6.10 16.75 -6.64
N LEU A 189 -7.22 16.22 -6.16
CA LEU A 189 -8.55 16.87 -6.15
C LEU A 189 -9.13 16.96 -4.75
#